data_AF-A0A6N7JIR8-F1
#
_entry.id   AF-A0A6N7JIR8-F1
#
_cell.length_a   1.000
_cell.length_b   1.000
_cell.length_c   1.000
_cell.angle_alpha   90.00
_cell.angle_beta   90.00
_cell.angle_gamma   90.00
#
_symmetry.space_group_name_H-M   'P 1'
#
loop_
_entity.id
_entity.type
_entity.pdbx_description
1 polymer ?
#
loop_
_entity_poly.entity_id
_entity_poly.type
_entity_poly.pdbx_seq_one_letter_code
_entity_poly.pdbx_strand_id
1 'polypeptide(L)'
;MMLDVAKLAKVLALADSANAGEAATAIETARRMLAREGKRLVDLVSGLAPAPPVPAAPASPPAPAWAQPSRHASPPPPPPRQGDAALEPAQVIARYGSREAALAPCSREKLLRAAVARWSRPQEAPLDRWTRSLDGWTTASLPRHMPPDIRRAVETAYSLPTTIAGAMAELEYWERRDRELAALVPHRVAGEASQTHLDLPAHARAIVIRRLVEHGLRAQTAQDALARAEYWRARAGRGSWVEAALLEDLRHLARLEGAVEQNDEDKGKPSHFRTASERREEVVRMLTDPETASLSDREIARRVGVSPQTVGNLRRRTGTGE
;
A
#
# COMPACT_ATOMS: atom_id res chain seq x y z
N MET A 1 -13.96 14.54 32.63
CA MET A 1 -14.62 13.24 32.38
C MET A 1 -13.54 12.29 31.89
N MET A 2 -13.46 11.07 32.43
CA MET A 2 -12.35 10.14 32.20
C MET A 2 -12.69 9.16 31.07
N LEU A 3 -11.71 8.85 30.21
CA LEU A 3 -11.91 8.00 29.05
C LEU A 3 -12.42 6.64 29.51
N ASP A 4 -13.58 6.23 29.00
CA ASP A 4 -14.06 4.87 29.22
C ASP A 4 -13.27 3.93 28.30
N VAL A 5 -12.10 3.52 28.79
CA VAL A 5 -11.14 2.65 28.09
C VAL A 5 -11.78 1.30 27.73
N ALA A 6 -12.68 0.78 28.58
CA ALA A 6 -13.37 -0.47 28.32
C ALA A 6 -14.36 -0.34 27.14
N LYS A 7 -15.04 0.80 27.03
CA LYS A 7 -15.91 1.11 25.90
C LYS A 7 -15.12 1.36 24.61
N LEU A 8 -13.99 2.05 24.70
CA LEU A 8 -13.10 2.26 23.55
C LEU A 8 -12.55 0.93 23.01
N ALA A 9 -12.12 0.02 23.88
CA ALA A 9 -11.62 -1.30 23.49
C ALA A 9 -12.70 -2.14 22.77
N LYS A 10 -13.95 -2.11 23.26
CA LYS A 10 -15.08 -2.79 22.59
C LYS A 10 -15.38 -2.21 21.21
N VAL A 11 -15.31 -0.89 21.06
CA VAL A 11 -15.51 -0.22 19.76
C VAL A 11 -14.36 -0.57 18.80
N LEU A 12 -13.11 -0.60 19.27
CA LEU A 12 -11.97 -1.00 18.44
C LEU A 12 -12.02 -2.50 18.05
N ALA A 13 -12.57 -3.38 18.90
CA ALA A 13 -12.76 -4.78 18.54
C ALA A 13 -13.76 -4.96 17.38
N LEU A 14 -14.72 -4.04 17.21
CA LEU A 14 -15.66 -4.05 16.07
C LEU A 14 -15.03 -3.52 14.76
N ALA A 15 -13.86 -2.87 14.84
CA ALA A 15 -13.09 -2.45 13.67
C ALA A 15 -12.46 -3.65 12.92
N ASP A 16 -12.39 -4.82 13.55
CA ASP A 16 -11.89 -6.08 12.97
C ASP A 16 -13.03 -6.94 12.35
N SER A 17 -14.22 -6.35 12.15
CA SER A 17 -15.38 -7.05 11.60
C SER A 17 -15.26 -7.24 10.08
N ALA A 18 -15.76 -8.38 9.57
CA ALA A 18 -15.78 -8.69 8.14
C ALA A 18 -16.71 -7.79 7.31
N ASN A 19 -17.53 -6.96 7.98
CA ASN A 19 -18.40 -5.99 7.32
C ASN A 19 -17.71 -4.62 7.28
N ALA A 20 -17.27 -4.21 6.08
CA ALA A 20 -16.54 -2.95 5.88
C ALA A 20 -17.31 -1.71 6.36
N GLY A 21 -18.65 -1.72 6.32
CA GLY A 21 -19.47 -0.59 6.82
C GLY A 21 -19.48 -0.50 8.35
N GLU A 22 -19.47 -1.63 9.04
CA GLU A 22 -19.42 -1.71 10.51
C GLU A 22 -18.03 -1.34 11.02
N ALA A 23 -16.98 -1.84 10.36
CA ALA A 23 -15.59 -1.51 10.68
C ALA A 23 -15.32 0.00 10.55
N ALA A 24 -15.77 0.62 9.45
CA ALA A 24 -15.62 2.07 9.26
C ALA A 24 -16.37 2.89 10.32
N THR A 25 -17.59 2.46 10.68
CA THR A 25 -18.40 3.12 11.72
C THR A 25 -17.77 2.99 13.10
N ALA A 26 -17.16 1.85 13.39
CA ALA A 26 -16.44 1.58 14.63
C ALA A 26 -15.19 2.47 14.76
N ILE A 27 -14.39 2.59 13.71
CA ILE A 27 -13.20 3.46 13.67
C ILE A 27 -13.59 4.93 13.89
N GLU A 28 -14.65 5.39 13.22
CA GLU A 28 -15.12 6.77 13.34
C GLU A 28 -15.68 7.06 14.74
N THR A 29 -16.34 6.07 15.37
CA THR A 29 -16.82 6.18 16.75
C THR A 29 -15.64 6.25 17.74
N ALA A 30 -14.60 5.44 17.54
CA ALA A 30 -13.38 5.47 18.35
C ALA A 30 -12.66 6.82 18.23
N ARG A 31 -12.57 7.39 17.02
CA ARG A 31 -12.01 8.74 16.78
C ARG A 31 -12.78 9.81 17.54
N ARG A 32 -14.11 9.79 17.50
CA ARG A 32 -14.95 10.75 18.25
C ARG A 32 -14.81 10.61 19.76
N MET A 33 -14.63 9.39 20.27
CA MET A 33 -14.41 9.16 21.71
C MET A 33 -13.07 9.75 22.18
N LEU A 34 -12.03 9.66 21.36
CA LEU A 34 -10.71 10.21 21.67
C LEU A 34 -10.65 11.73 21.50
N ALA A 35 -11.28 12.27 20.45
CA ALA A 35 -11.33 13.71 20.19
C ALA A 35 -12.01 14.49 21.33
N ARG A 36 -12.98 13.89 22.02
CA ARG A 36 -13.62 14.48 23.21
C ARG A 36 -12.66 14.72 24.38
N GLU A 37 -11.51 14.05 24.37
CA GLU A 37 -10.45 14.23 25.36
C GLU A 37 -9.19 14.90 24.80
N GLY A 38 -9.27 15.46 23.58
CA GLY A 38 -8.11 16.05 22.91
C GLY A 38 -7.02 15.04 22.55
N LYS A 39 -7.35 13.75 22.54
CA LYS A 39 -6.42 12.66 22.18
C LYS A 39 -6.72 12.20 20.76
N ARG A 40 -5.67 11.78 20.05
CA ARG A 40 -5.74 11.16 18.74
C ARG A 40 -5.47 9.67 18.87
N LEU A 41 -5.85 8.90 17.84
CA LEU A 41 -5.59 7.45 17.81
C LEU A 41 -4.08 7.12 17.91
N VAL A 42 -3.24 7.99 17.33
CA VAL A 42 -1.77 7.88 17.40
C VAL A 42 -1.21 8.09 18.81
N ASP A 43 -1.90 8.88 19.64
CA ASP A 43 -1.44 9.17 21.00
C ASP A 43 -1.59 7.94 21.92
N LEU A 44 -2.47 6.99 21.56
CA LEU A 44 -2.59 5.69 22.24
C LEU A 44 -1.39 4.78 21.95
N VAL A 45 -0.79 4.90 20.76
CA VAL A 45 0.40 4.13 20.37
C VAL A 45 1.62 4.65 21.12
N SER A 46 1.69 5.95 21.37
CA SER A 46 2.74 6.58 22.20
C SER A 46 2.68 6.19 23.68
N GLY A 47 1.51 5.75 24.18
CA GLY A 47 1.34 5.25 25.55
C GLY A 47 1.81 3.80 25.78
N LEU A 48 2.22 3.10 24.72
CA LEU A 48 2.69 1.69 24.76
C LEU A 48 4.23 1.57 24.78
N ALA A 49 4.96 2.65 25.03
CA ALA A 49 6.41 2.61 25.14
C ALA A 49 6.85 1.70 26.31
N PRO A 50 7.86 0.82 26.12
CA PRO A 50 8.40 0.01 27.20
C PRO A 50 9.10 0.89 28.26
N ALA A 51 8.97 0.49 29.53
CA ALA A 51 9.57 1.15 30.70
C ALA A 51 11.09 1.33 30.57
N PRO A 52 11.69 2.36 31.22
CA PRO A 52 13.11 2.67 31.08
C PRO A 52 14.02 1.56 31.65
N PRO A 53 15.28 1.46 31.19
CA PRO A 53 16.18 0.37 31.53
C PRO A 53 16.67 0.48 32.98
N VAL A 54 16.71 -0.66 33.68
CA VAL A 54 17.25 -0.84 35.03
C VAL A 54 18.80 -0.74 35.00
N PRO A 55 19.48 -0.17 36.02
CA PRO A 55 20.93 -0.01 36.00
C PRO A 55 21.66 -1.37 36.09
N ALA A 56 22.81 -1.46 35.40
CA ALA A 56 23.63 -2.66 35.30
C ALA A 56 24.23 -3.12 36.66
N ALA A 57 24.11 -4.42 36.94
CA ALA A 57 24.84 -5.12 38.01
C ALA A 57 26.18 -5.67 37.48
N PRO A 58 27.20 -5.89 38.35
CA PRO A 58 28.60 -6.02 37.94
C PRO A 58 28.95 -7.39 37.35
N ALA A 59 30.05 -7.40 36.60
CA ALA A 59 30.54 -8.50 35.77
C ALA A 59 30.85 -9.80 36.55
N SER A 60 30.38 -10.93 36.03
CA SER A 60 30.76 -12.29 36.45
C SER A 60 32.08 -12.74 35.78
N PRO A 61 32.86 -13.63 36.44
CA PRO A 61 34.22 -14.00 36.02
C PRO A 61 34.25 -14.94 34.79
N PRO A 62 35.42 -15.13 34.12
CA PRO A 62 35.49 -15.85 32.86
C PRO A 62 35.24 -17.35 33.03
N ALA A 63 34.47 -17.92 32.10
CA ALA A 63 34.10 -19.33 32.08
C ALA A 63 35.31 -20.25 31.73
N PRO A 64 35.39 -21.48 32.28
CA PRO A 64 36.42 -22.43 31.90
C PRO A 64 36.16 -22.97 30.50
N ALA A 65 37.27 -23.20 29.80
CA ALA A 65 37.29 -23.80 28.49
C ALA A 65 36.65 -25.20 28.53
N TRP A 66 35.93 -25.55 27.46
CA TRP A 66 35.32 -26.85 27.13
C TRP A 66 33.81 -26.95 27.38
N ALA A 67 33.04 -26.20 26.61
CA ALA A 67 31.69 -26.60 26.21
C ALA A 67 31.52 -26.28 24.72
N GLN A 68 31.51 -27.31 23.88
CA GLN A 68 31.19 -27.15 22.46
C GLN A 68 29.74 -26.67 22.32
N PRO A 69 29.42 -25.76 21.39
CA PRO A 69 28.04 -25.33 21.19
C PRO A 69 27.22 -26.48 20.62
N SER A 70 26.26 -26.94 21.42
CA SER A 70 25.20 -27.85 20.97
C SER A 70 24.56 -27.30 19.70
N ARG A 71 24.49 -28.16 18.67
CA ARG A 71 23.80 -27.88 17.41
C ARG A 71 22.39 -27.38 17.73
N HIS A 72 22.14 -26.11 17.46
CA HIS A 72 20.79 -25.54 17.58
C HIS A 72 19.84 -26.38 16.71
N ALA A 73 18.87 -27.01 17.37
CA ALA A 73 17.73 -27.60 16.67
C ALA A 73 17.12 -26.53 15.76
N SER A 74 16.88 -26.88 14.50
CA SER A 74 16.17 -26.00 13.58
C SER A 74 14.85 -25.57 14.23
N PRO A 75 14.48 -24.28 14.18
CA PRO A 75 13.18 -23.85 14.70
C PRO A 75 12.07 -24.66 14.01
N PRO A 76 10.99 -24.99 14.74
CA PRO A 76 9.88 -25.73 14.15
C PRO A 76 9.36 -25.00 12.91
N PRO A 77 8.96 -25.74 11.86
CA PRO A 77 8.40 -25.13 10.67
C PRO A 77 7.22 -24.24 11.08
N PRO A 78 7.08 -23.04 10.48
CA PRO A 78 5.97 -22.16 10.78
C PRO A 78 4.64 -22.91 10.56
N PRO A 79 3.59 -22.61 11.35
CA PRO A 79 2.29 -23.25 11.19
C PRO A 79 1.78 -23.10 9.75
N PRO A 80 1.01 -24.08 9.24
CA PRO A 80 0.40 -23.99 7.92
C PRO A 80 -0.46 -22.73 7.84
N ARG A 81 -0.38 -22.04 6.70
CA ARG A 81 -1.01 -20.73 6.49
C ARG A 81 -2.52 -20.89 6.57
N GLN A 82 -3.22 -19.94 7.17
CA GLN A 82 -4.68 -19.87 7.07
C GLN A 82 -5.03 -19.67 5.58
N GLY A 83 -5.47 -20.75 4.92
CA GLY A 83 -5.64 -20.83 3.46
C GLY A 83 -4.98 -22.03 2.78
N ASP A 84 -4.16 -22.80 3.51
CA ASP A 84 -3.51 -24.04 3.04
C ASP A 84 -4.44 -25.26 3.06
N ALA A 85 -5.76 -25.07 3.26
CA ALA A 85 -6.72 -26.15 3.01
C ALA A 85 -6.56 -26.60 1.56
N ALA A 86 -6.18 -27.86 1.36
CA ALA A 86 -6.06 -28.45 0.05
C ALA A 86 -7.40 -28.29 -0.68
N LEU A 87 -7.37 -27.65 -1.85
CA LEU A 87 -8.56 -27.59 -2.69
C LEU A 87 -8.80 -29.00 -3.24
N GLU A 88 -10.00 -29.52 -3.03
CA GLU A 88 -10.37 -30.81 -3.58
C GLU A 88 -10.53 -30.69 -5.10
N PRO A 89 -9.98 -31.62 -5.91
CA PRO A 89 -10.12 -31.59 -7.37
C PRO A 89 -11.57 -31.44 -7.84
N ALA A 90 -12.53 -32.02 -7.11
CA ALA A 90 -13.96 -31.94 -7.38
C ALA A 90 -14.49 -30.49 -7.31
N GLN A 91 -14.01 -29.67 -6.36
CA GLN A 91 -14.40 -28.26 -6.23
C GLN A 91 -13.90 -27.45 -7.42
N VAL A 92 -12.67 -27.71 -7.88
CA VAL A 92 -12.10 -27.06 -9.05
C VAL A 92 -12.89 -27.46 -10.31
N ILE A 93 -13.17 -28.75 -10.49
CA ILE A 93 -13.94 -29.24 -11.63
C ILE A 93 -15.36 -28.64 -11.65
N ALA A 94 -16.04 -28.59 -10.51
CA ALA A 94 -17.37 -28.00 -10.41
C ALA A 94 -17.37 -26.52 -10.82
N ARG A 95 -16.31 -25.76 -10.49
CA ARG A 95 -16.18 -24.35 -10.86
C ARG A 95 -16.01 -24.13 -12.37
N TYR A 96 -15.23 -24.99 -13.03
CA TYR A 96 -14.88 -24.82 -14.45
C TYR A 96 -15.71 -25.71 -15.39
N GLY A 97 -16.59 -26.57 -14.86
CA GLY A 97 -17.44 -27.51 -15.60
C GLY A 97 -16.73 -28.82 -15.98
N SER A 98 -15.41 -28.79 -16.22
CA SER A 98 -14.63 -29.99 -16.50
C SER A 98 -13.16 -29.84 -16.09
N ARG A 99 -12.47 -30.98 -15.94
CA ARG A 99 -11.02 -31.00 -15.71
C ARG A 99 -10.25 -30.36 -16.87
N GLU A 100 -10.68 -30.62 -18.10
CA GLU A 100 -10.08 -30.04 -19.30
C GLU A 100 -10.22 -28.52 -19.31
N ALA A 101 -11.43 -28.00 -19.04
CA ALA A 101 -11.69 -26.57 -18.98
C ALA A 101 -10.91 -25.89 -17.84
N ALA A 102 -10.77 -26.57 -16.69
CA ALA A 102 -9.96 -26.06 -15.59
C ALA A 102 -8.47 -26.01 -15.94
N LEU A 103 -7.95 -27.00 -16.68
CA LEU A 103 -6.57 -27.00 -17.15
C LEU A 103 -6.35 -26.04 -18.32
N ALA A 104 -7.35 -25.75 -19.16
CA ALA A 104 -7.19 -24.88 -20.31
C ALA A 104 -6.61 -23.49 -19.92
N PRO A 105 -5.73 -22.89 -20.74
CA PRO A 105 -5.22 -21.54 -20.49
C PRO A 105 -6.37 -20.51 -20.48
N CYS A 106 -6.45 -19.71 -19.43
CA CYS A 106 -7.40 -18.60 -19.36
C CYS A 106 -6.98 -17.43 -20.29
N SER A 107 -7.83 -16.41 -20.43
CA SER A 107 -7.53 -15.24 -21.28
C SER A 107 -6.22 -14.54 -20.89
N ARG A 108 -5.91 -14.41 -19.59
CA ARG A 108 -4.64 -13.82 -19.12
C ARG A 108 -3.43 -14.71 -19.46
N GLU A 109 -3.55 -16.02 -19.25
CA GLU A 109 -2.50 -16.98 -19.62
C GLU A 109 -2.23 -16.95 -21.13
N LYS A 110 -3.27 -16.84 -21.97
CA LYS A 110 -3.15 -16.72 -23.43
C LYS A 110 -2.39 -15.46 -23.84
N LEU A 111 -2.72 -14.30 -23.26
CA LEU A 111 -2.01 -13.04 -23.52
C LEU A 111 -0.53 -13.12 -23.14
N LEU A 112 -0.23 -13.71 -21.97
CA LEU A 112 1.15 -13.88 -21.51
C LEU A 112 1.95 -14.81 -22.41
N ARG A 113 1.34 -15.93 -22.85
CA ARG A 113 1.97 -16.85 -23.81
C ARG A 113 2.28 -16.16 -25.14
N ALA A 114 1.34 -15.39 -25.67
CA ALA A 114 1.55 -14.64 -26.90
C ALA A 114 2.70 -13.64 -26.75
N ALA A 115 2.76 -12.91 -25.63
CA ALA A 115 3.80 -11.90 -25.38
C ALA A 115 5.22 -12.48 -25.33
N VAL A 116 5.38 -13.73 -24.87
CA VAL A 116 6.70 -14.37 -24.74
C VAL A 116 6.98 -15.45 -25.78
N ALA A 117 6.10 -15.62 -26.77
CA ALA A 117 6.11 -16.76 -27.70
C ALA A 117 7.47 -16.99 -28.36
N ARG A 118 8.18 -15.91 -28.75
CA ARG A 118 9.48 -15.99 -29.43
C ARG A 118 10.61 -16.63 -28.61
N TRP A 119 10.49 -16.66 -27.29
CA TRP A 119 11.48 -17.26 -26.39
C TRP A 119 11.00 -18.56 -25.74
N SER A 120 9.74 -18.91 -25.98
CA SER A 120 9.09 -20.02 -25.32
C SER A 120 9.57 -21.35 -25.89
N ARG A 121 10.00 -22.25 -25.01
CA ARG A 121 10.18 -23.66 -25.31
C ARG A 121 9.13 -24.46 -24.55
N PRO A 122 8.22 -25.18 -25.22
CA PRO A 122 7.25 -26.02 -24.53
C PRO A 122 7.93 -27.19 -23.81
N GLN A 123 7.28 -27.74 -22.80
CA GLN A 123 7.62 -29.06 -22.25
C GLN A 123 7.25 -30.16 -23.27
N GLU A 124 7.76 -31.37 -23.02
CA GLU A 124 7.37 -32.55 -23.78
C GLU A 124 6.04 -33.13 -23.28
N ALA A 125 5.37 -33.92 -24.13
CA ALA A 125 4.17 -34.65 -23.74
C ALA A 125 4.45 -35.54 -22.51
N PRO A 126 3.52 -35.65 -21.54
CA PRO A 126 2.15 -35.12 -21.54
C PRO A 126 2.02 -33.71 -20.93
N LEU A 127 3.10 -32.96 -20.79
CA LEU A 127 3.14 -31.63 -20.15
C LEU A 127 3.28 -30.49 -21.17
N ASP A 128 3.08 -30.75 -22.45
CA ASP A 128 3.21 -29.83 -23.59
C ASP A 128 2.37 -28.54 -23.44
N ARG A 129 1.32 -28.58 -22.62
CA ARG A 129 0.62 -27.37 -22.17
C ARG A 129 1.56 -26.34 -21.54
N TRP A 130 2.54 -26.75 -20.74
CA TRP A 130 3.40 -25.85 -19.96
C TRP A 130 4.67 -25.48 -20.71
N THR A 131 5.16 -24.29 -20.43
CA THR A 131 6.43 -23.77 -20.94
C THR A 131 7.59 -24.31 -20.08
N ARG A 132 8.56 -24.97 -20.70
CA ARG A 132 9.78 -25.49 -20.08
C ARG A 132 10.75 -24.35 -19.72
N SER A 133 11.00 -23.46 -20.66
CA SER A 133 11.92 -22.33 -20.47
C SER A 133 11.51 -21.11 -21.28
N LEU A 134 11.86 -19.94 -20.78
CA LEU A 134 11.82 -18.66 -21.49
C LEU A 134 13.26 -18.16 -21.67
N ASP A 135 13.85 -18.40 -22.83
CA ASP A 135 15.26 -18.06 -23.09
C ASP A 135 16.22 -18.63 -22.04
N GLY A 136 16.04 -19.91 -21.68
CA GLY A 136 16.81 -20.59 -20.64
C GLY A 136 16.41 -20.26 -19.19
N TRP A 137 15.58 -19.24 -18.96
CA TRP A 137 14.99 -18.98 -17.63
C TRP A 137 13.89 -20.01 -17.33
N THR A 138 13.84 -20.51 -16.10
CA THR A 138 12.93 -21.59 -15.64
C THR A 138 12.37 -21.30 -14.25
N THR A 139 11.45 -22.14 -13.75
CA THR A 139 10.93 -22.02 -12.36
C THR A 139 11.99 -22.30 -11.28
N ALA A 140 13.08 -22.99 -11.61
CA ALA A 140 14.23 -23.18 -10.73
C ALA A 140 15.20 -21.98 -10.72
N SER A 141 15.07 -21.08 -11.68
CA SER A 141 15.90 -19.88 -11.76
C SER A 141 15.48 -18.87 -10.70
N LEU A 142 16.46 -18.19 -10.10
CA LEU A 142 16.17 -17.16 -9.11
C LEU A 142 15.38 -16.00 -9.75
N PRO A 143 14.37 -15.42 -9.08
CA PRO A 143 13.54 -14.36 -9.67
C PRO A 143 14.32 -13.13 -10.15
N ARG A 144 15.46 -12.84 -9.52
CA ARG A 144 16.35 -11.74 -9.93
C ARG A 144 17.10 -11.99 -11.25
N HIS A 145 17.18 -13.23 -11.70
CA HIS A 145 17.81 -13.61 -12.97
C HIS A 145 16.81 -13.70 -14.12
N MET A 146 15.55 -13.27 -13.93
CA MET A 146 14.59 -13.19 -15.03
C MET A 146 15.12 -12.23 -16.11
N PRO A 147 15.24 -12.67 -17.38
CA PRO A 147 15.75 -11.81 -18.45
C PRO A 147 14.93 -10.52 -18.60
N PRO A 148 15.57 -9.35 -18.80
CA PRO A 148 14.87 -8.06 -18.90
C PRO A 148 13.81 -8.03 -20.00
N ASP A 149 14.06 -8.66 -21.14
CA ASP A 149 13.09 -8.69 -22.23
C ASP A 149 11.86 -9.55 -21.92
N ILE A 150 12.03 -10.65 -21.18
CA ILE A 150 10.92 -11.47 -20.70
C ILE A 150 10.08 -10.69 -19.70
N ARG A 151 10.73 -10.00 -18.74
CA ARG A 151 10.06 -9.10 -17.80
C ARG A 151 9.22 -8.06 -18.54
N ARG A 152 9.84 -7.33 -19.48
CA ARG A 152 9.14 -6.29 -20.25
C ARG A 152 7.95 -6.88 -21.00
N ALA A 153 8.12 -8.04 -21.63
CA ALA A 153 7.03 -8.70 -22.36
C ALA A 153 5.83 -9.06 -21.46
N VAL A 154 6.06 -9.63 -20.27
CA VAL A 154 4.96 -9.96 -19.35
C VAL A 154 4.35 -8.74 -18.67
N GLU A 155 5.12 -7.66 -18.49
CA GLU A 155 4.63 -6.36 -18.02
C GLU A 155 3.68 -5.71 -19.05
N THR A 156 3.97 -5.83 -20.34
CA THR A 156 3.17 -5.23 -21.43
C THR A 156 2.09 -6.14 -22.01
N ALA A 157 2.04 -7.43 -21.63
CA ALA A 157 1.05 -8.39 -22.15
C ALA A 157 -0.41 -7.95 -21.89
N TYR A 158 -0.63 -7.26 -20.76
CA TYR A 158 -1.81 -6.49 -20.42
C TYR A 158 -1.47 -5.52 -19.28
N SER A 159 -2.30 -4.48 -19.10
CA SER A 159 -2.03 -3.39 -18.16
C SER A 159 -1.61 -3.87 -16.77
N LEU A 160 -0.55 -3.26 -16.23
CA LEU A 160 -0.14 -3.48 -14.84
C LEU A 160 -1.12 -2.81 -13.87
N PRO A 161 -1.36 -3.41 -12.70
CA PRO A 161 -2.03 -2.71 -11.61
C PRO A 161 -1.23 -1.47 -11.19
N THR A 162 -1.91 -0.34 -11.09
CA THR A 162 -1.32 0.95 -10.67
C THR A 162 -1.56 1.25 -9.19
N THR A 163 -2.35 0.42 -8.50
CA THR A 163 -2.69 0.55 -7.08
C THR A 163 -2.31 -0.71 -6.32
N ILE A 164 -2.02 -0.58 -5.02
CA ILE A 164 -1.70 -1.75 -4.17
C ILE A 164 -2.86 -2.73 -4.16
N ALA A 165 -4.09 -2.24 -3.98
CA ALA A 165 -5.29 -3.08 -4.02
C ALA A 165 -5.42 -3.87 -5.34
N GLY A 166 -5.15 -3.23 -6.49
CA GLY A 166 -5.16 -3.93 -7.78
C GLY A 166 -4.05 -4.98 -7.88
N ALA A 167 -2.85 -4.67 -7.38
CA ALA A 167 -1.73 -5.61 -7.37
C ALA A 167 -1.98 -6.82 -6.44
N MET A 168 -2.58 -6.59 -5.28
CA MET A 168 -3.03 -7.66 -4.36
C MET A 168 -4.07 -8.56 -5.03
N ALA A 169 -5.10 -7.98 -5.65
CA ALA A 169 -6.14 -8.75 -6.32
C ALA A 169 -5.58 -9.61 -7.48
N GLU A 170 -4.63 -9.09 -8.26
CA GLU A 170 -3.95 -9.88 -9.28
C GLU A 170 -3.04 -10.96 -8.67
N LEU A 171 -2.35 -10.68 -7.57
CA LEU A 171 -1.51 -11.67 -6.88
C LEU A 171 -2.35 -12.82 -6.32
N GLU A 172 -3.46 -12.51 -5.64
CA GLU A 172 -4.41 -13.49 -5.12
C GLU A 172 -5.02 -14.35 -6.24
N TYR A 173 -5.29 -13.74 -7.40
CA TYR A 173 -5.72 -14.48 -8.58
C TYR A 173 -4.69 -15.54 -8.98
N TRP A 174 -3.41 -15.16 -9.07
CA TRP A 174 -2.34 -16.09 -9.44
C TRP A 174 -2.08 -17.16 -8.37
N GLU A 175 -2.11 -16.80 -7.08
CA GLU A 175 -1.95 -17.76 -5.98
C GLU A 175 -3.13 -18.75 -5.88
N ARG A 176 -4.35 -18.31 -6.21
CA ARG A 176 -5.51 -19.19 -6.35
C ARG A 176 -5.37 -20.12 -7.56
N ARG A 177 -4.99 -19.57 -8.72
CA ARG A 177 -4.79 -20.34 -9.95
C ARG A 177 -3.72 -21.42 -9.77
N ASP A 178 -2.64 -21.09 -9.06
CA ASP A 178 -1.59 -22.04 -8.71
C ASP A 178 -2.12 -23.21 -7.88
N ARG A 179 -2.91 -22.94 -6.83
CA ARG A 179 -3.55 -23.98 -6.00
C ARG A 179 -4.56 -24.83 -6.77
N GLU A 180 -5.36 -24.22 -7.65
CA GLU A 180 -6.30 -24.96 -8.50
C GLU A 180 -5.55 -25.92 -9.45
N LEU A 181 -4.44 -25.49 -10.05
CA LEU A 181 -3.62 -26.35 -10.90
C LEU A 181 -2.89 -27.43 -10.08
N ALA A 182 -2.46 -27.12 -8.86
CA ALA A 182 -1.85 -28.09 -7.94
C ALA A 182 -2.81 -29.21 -7.56
N ALA A 183 -4.07 -28.89 -7.29
CA ALA A 183 -5.11 -29.88 -7.00
C ALA A 183 -5.34 -30.83 -8.19
N LEU A 184 -5.31 -30.29 -9.41
CA LEU A 184 -5.55 -31.11 -10.60
C LEU A 184 -4.33 -31.94 -11.01
N VAL A 185 -3.11 -31.41 -10.89
CA VAL A 185 -1.88 -32.05 -11.38
C VAL A 185 -0.80 -32.09 -10.27
N PRO A 186 -1.04 -32.82 -9.17
CA PRO A 186 -0.19 -32.76 -7.98
C PRO A 186 1.23 -33.28 -8.21
N HIS A 187 1.41 -34.21 -9.16
CA HIS A 187 2.72 -34.80 -9.46
C HIS A 187 3.57 -33.98 -10.43
N ARG A 188 3.11 -32.81 -10.89
CA ARG A 188 3.88 -31.96 -11.82
C ARG A 188 5.22 -31.50 -11.21
N VAL A 189 5.25 -31.28 -9.90
CA VAL A 189 6.41 -30.74 -9.18
C VAL A 189 7.31 -31.84 -8.59
N ALA A 190 6.91 -33.11 -8.71
CA ALA A 190 7.58 -34.22 -8.01
C ALA A 190 8.98 -34.59 -8.55
N GLY A 191 9.49 -33.91 -9.58
CA GLY A 191 10.75 -34.28 -10.25
C GLY A 191 11.86 -33.24 -10.28
N GLU A 192 11.59 -31.97 -9.97
CA GLU A 192 12.57 -30.89 -9.98
C GLU A 192 11.98 -29.71 -9.19
N ALA A 193 12.83 -28.83 -8.64
CA ALA A 193 12.54 -27.75 -7.69
C ALA A 193 11.55 -26.64 -8.16
N SER A 194 10.52 -26.97 -8.94
CA SER A 194 9.50 -26.04 -9.43
C SER A 194 8.58 -25.62 -8.28
N GLN A 195 8.77 -24.42 -7.77
CA GLN A 195 8.01 -23.88 -6.62
C GLN A 195 6.56 -23.49 -6.97
N THR A 196 6.05 -23.83 -8.15
CA THR A 196 4.74 -23.38 -8.69
C THR A 196 4.17 -24.38 -9.70
N HIS A 197 2.85 -24.46 -9.76
CA HIS A 197 2.04 -25.15 -10.76
C HIS A 197 1.56 -24.24 -11.91
N LEU A 198 1.80 -22.93 -11.83
CA LEU A 198 1.58 -22.00 -12.93
C LEU A 198 2.44 -22.36 -14.16
N ASP A 199 1.96 -21.93 -15.32
CA ASP A 199 2.78 -21.86 -16.52
C ASP A 199 3.87 -20.79 -16.38
N LEU A 200 5.03 -20.98 -17.00
CA LEU A 200 6.20 -20.14 -16.77
C LEU A 200 5.97 -18.65 -17.09
N PRO A 201 5.23 -18.26 -18.15
CA PRO A 201 4.88 -16.85 -18.39
C PRO A 201 3.96 -16.27 -17.29
N ALA A 202 3.03 -17.08 -16.77
CA ALA A 202 2.17 -16.70 -15.65
C ALA A 202 2.96 -16.58 -14.34
N HIS A 203 3.91 -17.46 -14.10
CA HIS A 203 4.83 -17.36 -12.97
C HIS A 203 5.70 -16.08 -13.07
N ALA A 204 6.22 -15.76 -14.25
CA ALA A 204 6.96 -14.51 -14.48
C ALA A 204 6.11 -13.28 -14.14
N ARG A 205 4.86 -13.23 -14.59
CA ARG A 205 3.92 -12.17 -14.22
C ARG A 205 3.67 -12.12 -12.71
N ALA A 206 3.44 -13.27 -12.07
CA ALA A 206 3.23 -13.33 -10.62
C ALA A 206 4.45 -12.80 -9.83
N ILE A 207 5.69 -13.02 -10.31
CA ILE A 207 6.89 -12.42 -9.72
C ILE A 207 6.86 -10.88 -9.83
N VAL A 208 6.49 -10.34 -10.99
CA VAL A 208 6.39 -8.88 -11.20
C VAL A 208 5.35 -8.29 -10.25
N ILE A 209 4.14 -8.87 -10.23
CA ILE A 209 3.05 -8.40 -9.37
C ILE A 209 3.43 -8.49 -7.89
N ARG A 210 4.09 -9.58 -7.48
CA ARG A 210 4.59 -9.73 -6.11
C ARG A 210 5.53 -8.57 -5.74
N ARG A 211 6.45 -8.17 -6.62
CA ARG A 211 7.32 -7.01 -6.36
C ARG A 211 6.55 -5.71 -6.26
N LEU A 212 5.51 -5.49 -7.06
CA LEU A 212 4.63 -4.32 -6.94
C LEU A 212 3.98 -4.25 -5.55
N VAL A 213 3.42 -5.38 -5.10
CA VAL A 213 2.83 -5.53 -3.75
C VAL A 213 3.87 -5.35 -2.65
N GLU A 214 5.08 -5.86 -2.82
CA GLU A 214 6.11 -5.84 -1.79
C GLU A 214 6.75 -4.45 -1.63
N HIS A 215 7.08 -3.77 -2.73
CA HIS A 215 7.78 -2.48 -2.69
C HIS A 215 7.65 -1.59 -3.94
N GLY A 216 7.10 -2.09 -5.05
CA GLY A 216 7.09 -1.36 -6.32
C GLY A 216 6.03 -0.27 -6.46
N LEU A 217 4.94 -0.35 -5.70
CA LEU A 217 3.91 0.70 -5.64
C LEU A 217 4.03 1.48 -4.33
N ARG A 218 3.61 2.75 -4.31
CA ARG A 218 3.52 3.57 -3.09
C ARG A 218 2.10 3.59 -2.57
N ALA A 219 1.93 3.42 -1.26
CA ALA A 219 0.61 3.55 -0.64
C ALA A 219 0.09 4.98 -0.80
N GLN A 220 -1.13 5.14 -1.33
CA GLN A 220 -1.77 6.45 -1.44
C GLN A 220 -2.72 6.72 -0.27
N THR A 221 -3.06 5.69 0.48
CA THR A 221 -3.99 5.75 1.61
C THR A 221 -3.47 4.94 2.80
N ALA A 222 -4.02 5.18 3.99
CA ALA A 222 -3.76 4.33 5.15
C ALA A 222 -4.21 2.87 4.89
N GLN A 223 -5.27 2.67 4.11
CA GLN A 223 -5.76 1.34 3.75
C GLN A 223 -4.77 0.56 2.89
N ASP A 224 -4.11 1.24 1.95
CA ASP A 224 -3.03 0.69 1.13
C ASP A 224 -1.85 0.20 1.99
N ALA A 225 -1.44 1.02 2.97
CA ALA A 225 -0.37 0.67 3.90
C ALA A 225 -0.76 -0.50 4.82
N LEU A 226 -2.01 -0.51 5.32
CA LEU A 226 -2.54 -1.61 6.13
C LEU A 226 -2.56 -2.92 5.34
N ALA A 227 -3.05 -2.91 4.10
CA ALA A 227 -3.08 -4.08 3.24
C ALA A 227 -1.67 -4.66 3.03
N ARG A 228 -0.66 -3.82 2.78
CA ARG A 228 0.74 -4.27 2.68
C ARG A 228 1.25 -4.86 4.01
N ALA A 229 0.88 -4.27 5.15
CA ALA A 229 1.28 -4.77 6.47
C ALA A 229 0.66 -6.13 6.78
N GLU A 230 -0.61 -6.33 6.45
CA GLU A 230 -1.31 -7.61 6.57
C GLU A 230 -0.69 -8.68 5.68
N TYR A 231 -0.38 -8.33 4.44
CA TYR A 231 0.34 -9.20 3.51
C TYR A 231 1.70 -9.65 4.04
N TRP A 232 2.45 -8.72 4.63
CA TRP A 232 3.75 -8.99 5.25
C TRP A 232 3.61 -9.89 6.49
N ARG A 233 2.65 -9.59 7.35
CA ARG A 233 2.33 -10.39 8.55
C ARG A 233 1.94 -11.82 8.18
N ALA A 234 1.10 -11.99 7.15
CA ALA A 234 0.70 -13.31 6.66
C ALA A 234 1.89 -14.16 6.15
N ARG A 235 3.02 -13.51 5.83
CA ARG A 235 4.29 -14.15 5.42
C ARG A 235 5.32 -14.20 6.55
N ALA A 236 4.84 -14.14 7.80
CA ALA A 236 5.64 -14.17 9.02
C ALA A 236 6.71 -13.08 9.09
N GLY A 237 6.39 -11.89 8.54
CA GLY A 237 7.28 -10.73 8.61
C GLY A 237 8.60 -10.91 7.83
N ARG A 238 8.69 -11.86 6.90
CA ARG A 238 9.91 -12.08 6.13
C ARG A 238 9.99 -11.12 4.94
N GLY A 239 11.17 -10.52 4.76
CA GLY A 239 11.52 -9.68 3.61
C GLY A 239 11.78 -8.23 4.00
N SER A 240 13.06 -7.85 4.07
CA SER A 240 13.52 -6.49 4.42
C SER A 240 12.98 -5.41 3.49
N TRP A 241 12.69 -5.76 2.23
CA TRP A 241 12.15 -4.84 1.23
C TRP A 241 10.72 -4.37 1.56
N VAL A 242 9.90 -5.25 2.14
CA VAL A 242 8.50 -4.92 2.46
C VAL A 242 8.43 -4.02 3.69
N GLU A 243 9.24 -4.30 4.69
CA GLU A 243 9.39 -3.46 5.88
C GLU A 243 9.87 -2.05 5.52
N ALA A 244 10.91 -1.94 4.67
CA ALA A 244 11.39 -0.65 4.19
C ALA A 244 10.31 0.11 3.41
N ALA A 245 9.57 -0.57 2.53
CA ALA A 245 8.48 0.04 1.77
C ALA A 245 7.33 0.51 2.67
N LEU A 246 6.96 -0.27 3.70
CA LEU A 246 5.96 0.13 4.70
C LEU A 246 6.36 1.40 5.44
N LEU A 247 7.62 1.50 5.88
CA LEU A 247 8.10 2.68 6.56
C LEU A 247 8.08 3.91 5.66
N GLU A 248 8.44 3.77 4.39
CA GLU A 248 8.36 4.84 3.40
C GLU A 248 6.91 5.24 3.08
N ASP A 249 6.00 4.27 3.01
CA ASP A 249 4.56 4.47 2.84
C ASP A 249 4.00 5.30 4.02
N LEU A 250 4.30 4.93 5.26
CA LEU A 250 3.87 5.67 6.45
C LEU A 250 4.45 7.09 6.48
N ARG A 251 5.73 7.27 6.13
CA ARG A 251 6.35 8.60 6.01
C ARG A 251 5.70 9.45 4.93
N HIS A 252 5.32 8.84 3.81
CA HIS A 252 4.62 9.54 2.73
C HIS A 252 3.24 10.00 3.17
N LEU A 253 2.45 9.12 3.81
CA LEU A 253 1.13 9.45 4.33
C LEU A 253 1.20 10.55 5.39
N ALA A 254 2.17 10.50 6.32
CA ALA A 254 2.37 11.54 7.32
C ALA A 254 2.69 12.92 6.69
N ARG A 255 3.45 12.94 5.58
CA ARG A 255 3.69 14.19 4.82
C ARG A 255 2.41 14.72 4.16
N LEU A 256 1.55 13.83 3.65
CA LEU A 256 0.27 14.25 3.07
C LEU A 256 -0.66 14.84 4.13
N GLU A 257 -0.74 14.22 5.30
CA GLU A 257 -1.52 14.74 6.44
C GLU A 257 -1.00 16.11 6.89
N GLY A 258 0.32 16.26 7.09
CA GLY A 258 0.91 17.54 7.46
C GLY A 258 0.75 18.64 6.40
N ALA A 259 0.74 18.29 5.11
CA ALA A 259 0.47 19.24 4.03
C ALA A 259 -1.00 19.70 3.98
N VAL A 260 -1.94 18.84 4.36
CA VAL A 260 -3.35 19.22 4.52
C VAL A 260 -3.50 20.15 5.72
N GLU A 261 -2.88 19.82 6.86
CA GLU A 261 -2.90 20.66 8.05
C GLU A 261 -2.30 22.05 7.80
N GLN A 262 -1.15 22.14 7.10
CA GLN A 262 -0.54 23.42 6.73
C GLN A 262 -1.43 24.25 5.79
N ASN A 263 -2.13 23.61 4.84
CA ASN A 263 -3.07 24.31 3.96
C ASN A 263 -4.32 24.81 4.70
N ASP A 264 -4.79 24.07 5.70
CA ASP A 264 -5.92 24.50 6.55
C ASP A 264 -5.49 25.59 7.55
N GLU A 265 -4.27 25.54 8.08
CA GLU A 265 -3.69 26.63 8.87
C GLU A 265 -3.49 27.90 8.05
N ASP A 266 -3.06 27.80 6.78
CA ASP A 266 -2.87 28.97 5.92
C ASP A 266 -4.20 29.57 5.43
N LYS A 267 -5.26 28.75 5.30
CA LYS A 267 -6.65 29.23 5.12
C LYS A 267 -7.28 29.78 6.40
N GLY A 268 -6.80 29.32 7.56
CA GLY A 268 -7.26 29.71 8.90
C GLY A 268 -6.57 30.94 9.48
N LYS A 269 -5.46 31.40 8.88
CA LYS A 269 -4.91 32.72 9.22
C LYS A 269 -5.96 33.76 8.86
N PRO A 270 -6.45 34.55 9.83
CA PRO A 270 -7.38 35.62 9.51
C PRO A 270 -6.68 36.53 8.51
N SER A 271 -7.26 36.66 7.32
CA SER A 271 -7.09 37.88 6.54
C SER A 271 -7.17 39.04 7.53
N HIS A 272 -6.18 39.94 7.52
CA HIS A 272 -6.10 41.09 8.44
C HIS A 272 -7.41 41.90 8.51
N PHE A 273 -8.31 41.68 7.54
CA PHE A 273 -9.66 42.19 7.45
C PHE A 273 -10.67 41.09 7.79
N ARG A 274 -11.46 41.32 8.83
CA ARG A 274 -12.49 40.42 9.39
C ARG A 274 -13.78 40.45 8.57
N THR A 275 -14.03 41.47 7.75
CA THR A 275 -15.25 41.58 6.92
C THR A 275 -14.99 42.07 5.49
N ALA A 276 -15.96 41.84 4.59
CA ALA A 276 -15.90 42.37 3.23
C ALA A 276 -15.96 43.91 3.17
N SER A 277 -16.56 44.55 4.19
CA SER A 277 -16.58 46.01 4.34
C SER A 277 -15.22 46.54 4.74
N GLU A 278 -14.54 45.92 5.71
CA GLU A 278 -13.17 46.28 6.11
C GLU A 278 -12.17 46.18 4.95
N ARG A 279 -12.29 45.15 4.10
CA ARG A 279 -11.48 45.04 2.88
C ARG A 279 -11.73 46.18 1.89
N ARG A 280 -12.97 46.66 1.77
CA ARG A 280 -13.30 47.78 0.88
C ARG A 280 -12.79 49.10 1.43
N GLU A 281 -12.91 49.32 2.75
CA GLU A 281 -12.39 50.50 3.43
C GLU A 281 -10.88 50.59 3.30
N GLU A 282 -10.17 49.48 3.47
CA GLU A 282 -8.71 49.44 3.27
C GLU A 282 -8.31 49.73 1.83
N VAL A 283 -9.01 49.16 0.85
CA VAL A 283 -8.75 49.48 -0.56
C VAL A 283 -8.95 50.98 -0.82
N VAL A 284 -10.01 51.58 -0.26
CA VAL A 284 -10.24 53.02 -0.37
C VAL A 284 -9.12 53.81 0.30
N ARG A 285 -8.67 53.41 1.50
CA ARG A 285 -7.53 54.04 2.20
C ARG A 285 -6.25 54.03 1.35
N MET A 286 -5.91 52.89 0.75
CA MET A 286 -4.74 52.73 -0.13
C MET A 286 -4.86 53.51 -1.46
N LEU A 287 -6.08 53.79 -1.92
CA LEU A 287 -6.31 54.58 -3.12
C LEU A 287 -6.26 56.09 -2.86
N THR A 288 -6.50 56.52 -1.63
CA THR A 288 -6.48 57.94 -1.22
C THR A 288 -5.12 58.38 -0.69
N ASP A 289 -4.29 57.45 -0.23
CA ASP A 289 -2.93 57.73 0.25
C ASP A 289 -1.94 57.94 -0.93
N PRO A 290 -1.26 59.10 -1.04
CA PRO A 290 -0.37 59.42 -2.17
C PRO A 290 0.75 58.40 -2.43
N GLU A 291 1.26 57.76 -1.38
CA GLU A 291 2.35 56.77 -1.52
C GLU A 291 1.85 55.45 -2.13
N THR A 292 0.61 55.06 -1.81
CA THR A 292 0.04 53.77 -2.22
C THR A 292 -0.93 53.87 -3.41
N ALA A 293 -1.42 55.06 -3.74
CA ALA A 293 -2.30 55.32 -4.88
C ALA A 293 -1.62 55.02 -6.23
N SER A 294 -0.30 55.15 -6.31
CA SER A 294 0.50 54.84 -7.51
C SER A 294 0.64 53.34 -7.81
N LEU A 295 0.28 52.47 -6.87
CA LEU A 295 0.36 51.02 -7.03
C LEU A 295 -0.69 50.51 -8.04
N SER A 296 -0.31 49.46 -8.78
CA SER A 296 -1.23 48.79 -9.71
C SER A 296 -2.40 48.11 -8.98
N ASP A 297 -3.56 48.02 -9.63
CA ASP A 297 -4.75 47.37 -9.06
C ASP A 297 -4.51 45.92 -8.63
N ARG A 298 -3.61 45.20 -9.34
CA ARG A 298 -3.21 43.84 -8.99
C ARG A 298 -2.36 43.77 -7.71
N GLU A 299 -1.55 44.79 -7.45
CA GLU A 299 -0.71 44.87 -6.26
C GLU A 299 -1.55 45.21 -5.02
N ILE A 300 -2.47 46.18 -5.14
CA ILE A 300 -3.43 46.52 -4.07
C ILE A 300 -4.35 45.33 -3.77
N ALA A 301 -4.86 44.65 -4.82
CA ALA A 301 -5.69 43.46 -4.68
C ALA A 301 -4.98 42.32 -3.94
N ARG A 302 -3.69 42.10 -4.22
CA ARG A 302 -2.88 41.08 -3.55
C ARG A 302 -2.68 41.41 -2.07
N ARG A 303 -2.44 42.68 -1.73
CA ARG A 303 -2.21 43.13 -0.34
C ARG A 303 -3.46 43.05 0.53
N VAL A 304 -4.64 43.30 -0.03
CA VAL A 304 -5.90 43.33 0.73
C VAL A 304 -6.71 42.03 0.63
N GLY A 305 -6.39 41.14 -0.33
CA GLY A 305 -7.12 39.89 -0.53
C GLY A 305 -8.49 40.09 -1.20
N VAL A 306 -8.52 40.92 -2.24
CA VAL A 306 -9.71 41.18 -3.09
C VAL A 306 -9.40 40.95 -4.57
N SER A 307 -10.40 40.98 -5.45
CA SER A 307 -10.15 40.88 -6.89
C SER A 307 -9.61 42.20 -7.46
N PRO A 308 -8.70 42.18 -8.47
CA PRO A 308 -8.24 43.39 -9.16
C PRO A 308 -9.40 44.21 -9.75
N GLN A 309 -10.48 43.56 -10.17
CA GLN A 309 -11.68 44.22 -10.69
C GLN A 309 -12.42 45.03 -9.60
N THR A 310 -12.41 44.55 -8.36
CA THR A 310 -12.96 45.28 -7.20
C THR A 310 -12.17 46.56 -6.93
N VAL A 311 -10.84 46.50 -7.01
CA VAL A 311 -9.97 47.69 -6.84
C VAL A 311 -10.21 48.70 -7.97
N GLY A 312 -10.24 48.26 -9.23
CA GLY A 312 -10.47 49.15 -10.37
C GLY A 312 -11.85 49.83 -10.33
N ASN A 313 -12.89 49.14 -9.85
CA ASN A 313 -14.20 49.74 -9.62
C ASN A 313 -14.16 50.84 -8.53
N LEU A 314 -13.44 50.60 -7.44
CA LEU A 314 -13.31 51.57 -6.35
C LEU A 314 -12.46 52.77 -6.77
N ARG A 315 -11.36 52.55 -7.51
CA ARG A 315 -10.49 53.61 -8.03
C ARG A 315 -11.24 54.58 -8.96
N ARG A 316 -12.12 54.06 -9.83
CA ARG A 316 -12.99 54.92 -10.65
C ARG A 316 -13.92 55.76 -9.79
N ARG A 317 -14.48 55.19 -8.73
CA ARG A 317 -15.41 55.91 -7.85
C ARG A 317 -14.73 57.00 -7.01
N THR A 318 -13.47 56.81 -6.61
CA THR A 318 -12.72 57.80 -5.82
C THR A 318 -12.06 58.87 -6.70
N GLY A 319 -11.70 58.54 -7.94
CA GLY A 319 -11.08 59.49 -8.89
C GLY A 319 -12.05 60.38 -9.69
N THR A 320 -13.37 60.19 -9.58
CA THR A 320 -14.39 60.99 -10.29
C THR A 320 -15.04 62.04 -9.37
N GLY A 321 -14.32 62.48 -8.34
CA GLY A 321 -14.81 63.36 -7.27
C GLY A 321 -14.20 64.76 -7.22
N GLU A 322 -13.67 65.26 -8.34
CA GLU A 322 -13.34 66.68 -8.55
C GLU A 322 -14.07 67.22 -9.79
#